data_AF-A0A927NPW4-F1
#
_entry.id   AF-A0A927NPW4-F1
#
_cell.length_a   1.000
_cell.length_b   1.000
_cell.length_c   1.000
_cell.angle_alpha   90.00
_cell.angle_beta   90.00
_cell.angle_gamma   90.00
#
_symmetry.space_group_name_H-M   'P 1'
#
loop_
_entity.id
_entity.type
_entity.pdbx_description
1 polymer ?
#
loop_
_entity_poly.entity_id
_entity_poly.type
_entity_poly.pdbx_seq_one_letter_code
_entity_poly.pdbx_strand_id
1 'polypeptide(L)'
;MKKIITILLTLVLFLSATALGVTSVYRVEKLDLNIRFVSAEAKIEAESLRLELIKLYDKESVFTVKRKTAESTFANYPYFRMTDFKIEYPNKLVVEAIEDAEVFSVKNGEEYYILGLDGTVLSVRGTPENRSDKKANVAITGMEISGVKGQRCIGEKINGILPLLKELSVCFDGLRSNLVSVDYQLLGGTIEQYDLFTKEGVVIRVRQAKEFVEEKAEKIANVYLSLKDDERLKGSIYVASGDGKTTVVYYPNEISFE
;
A
#
# COMPACT_ATOMS: atom_id res chain seq x y z
N MET A 1 64.05 24.38 -0.33
CA MET A 1 62.90 24.75 -1.20
C MET A 1 62.63 23.76 -2.33
N LYS A 2 63.53 23.51 -3.30
CA LYS A 2 63.28 22.56 -4.42
C LYS A 2 62.81 21.16 -3.98
N LYS A 3 63.49 20.52 -3.00
CA LYS A 3 63.09 19.19 -2.48
C LYS A 3 61.69 19.16 -1.85
N ILE A 4 61.31 20.20 -1.11
CA ILE A 4 59.99 20.30 -0.47
C ILE A 4 58.88 20.42 -1.54
N ILE A 5 59.12 21.23 -2.58
CA ILE A 5 58.20 21.38 -3.71
C ILE A 5 58.06 20.04 -4.45
N THR A 6 59.16 19.32 -4.71
CA THR A 6 59.09 18.00 -5.35
C THR A 6 58.28 17.01 -4.52
N ILE A 7 58.50 16.95 -3.20
CA ILE A 7 57.75 16.06 -2.30
C ILE A 7 56.25 16.39 -2.33
N LEU A 8 55.88 17.67 -2.26
CA LEU A 8 54.49 18.12 -2.36
C LEU A 8 53.86 17.73 -3.70
N LEU A 9 54.58 17.89 -4.81
CA LEU A 9 54.09 17.57 -6.14
C LEU A 9 53.88 16.05 -6.32
N THR A 10 54.82 15.24 -5.83
CA THR A 10 54.70 13.77 -5.84
C THR A 10 53.53 13.32 -4.96
N LEU A 11 53.33 13.94 -3.79
CA LEU A 11 52.19 13.64 -2.92
C LEU A 11 50.86 13.97 -3.59
N VAL A 12 50.74 15.13 -4.24
CA VAL A 12 49.53 15.53 -4.98
C VAL A 12 49.25 14.59 -6.15
N LEU A 13 50.28 14.17 -6.90
CA LEU A 13 50.14 13.20 -7.98
C LEU A 13 49.68 11.83 -7.45
N PHE A 14 50.28 11.36 -6.36
CA PHE A 14 49.90 10.10 -5.73
C PHE A 14 48.47 10.13 -5.19
N LEU A 15 48.08 11.20 -4.50
CA LEU A 15 46.71 11.39 -4.01
C LEU A 15 45.70 11.47 -5.15
N SER A 16 46.04 12.16 -6.24
CA SER A 16 45.18 12.24 -7.44
C SER A 16 45.01 10.88 -8.11
N ALA A 17 46.10 10.13 -8.30
CA ALA A 17 46.04 8.79 -8.89
C ALA A 17 45.25 7.81 -8.01
N THR A 18 45.43 7.88 -6.69
CA THR A 18 44.67 7.09 -5.72
C THR A 18 43.19 7.46 -5.75
N ALA A 19 42.85 8.75 -5.78
CA ALA A 19 41.47 9.21 -5.88
C ALA A 19 40.81 8.75 -7.19
N LEU A 20 41.51 8.79 -8.32
CA LEU A 20 41.01 8.25 -9.59
C LEU A 20 40.79 6.73 -9.54
N GLY A 21 41.72 5.98 -8.95
CA GLY A 21 41.57 4.52 -8.77
C GLY A 21 40.43 4.14 -7.84
N VAL A 22 40.25 4.87 -6.73
CA VAL A 22 39.12 4.65 -5.82
C VAL A 22 37.81 5.04 -6.53
N THR A 23 37.74 6.18 -7.20
CA THR A 23 36.51 6.60 -7.88
C THR A 23 36.16 5.76 -9.12
N SER A 24 37.07 4.97 -9.68
CA SER A 24 36.71 4.01 -10.73
C SER A 24 36.08 2.74 -10.15
N VAL A 25 36.61 2.24 -9.04
CA VAL A 25 36.12 1.02 -8.36
C VAL A 25 34.78 1.25 -7.64
N TYR A 26 34.59 2.46 -7.10
CA TYR A 26 33.40 2.84 -6.32
C TYR A 26 32.31 3.52 -7.17
N ARG A 27 32.10 3.02 -8.39
CA ARG A 27 30.98 3.42 -9.25
C ARG A 27 29.93 2.32 -9.29
N VAL A 28 28.68 2.70 -9.46
CA VAL A 28 27.60 1.73 -9.66
C VAL A 28 27.82 1.03 -11.00
N GLU A 29 28.13 -0.26 -10.96
CA GLU A 29 28.23 -1.15 -12.12
C GLU A 29 27.04 -2.12 -12.20
N LYS A 30 26.45 -2.45 -11.06
CA LYS A 30 25.32 -3.37 -10.97
C LYS A 30 24.19 -2.75 -10.16
N LEU A 31 22.97 -2.86 -10.67
CA LEU A 31 21.75 -2.51 -9.97
C LEU A 31 20.82 -3.72 -9.94
N ASP A 32 20.54 -4.21 -8.74
CA ASP A 32 19.58 -5.27 -8.50
C ASP A 32 18.29 -4.66 -7.97
N LEU A 33 17.20 -4.84 -8.72
CA LEU A 33 15.85 -4.51 -8.28
C LEU A 33 15.12 -5.81 -7.91
N ASN A 34 14.91 -6.01 -6.62
CA ASN A 34 14.21 -7.18 -6.09
C ASN A 34 12.78 -6.80 -5.72
N ILE A 35 11.83 -7.20 -6.55
CA ILE A 35 10.40 -6.95 -6.31
C ILE A 35 9.69 -8.21 -5.86
N ARG A 36 8.90 -8.09 -4.78
CA ARG A 36 7.88 -9.09 -4.43
C ARG A 36 6.61 -8.79 -5.21
N PHE A 37 6.27 -9.67 -6.14
CA PHE A 37 5.13 -9.52 -7.05
C PHE A 37 3.86 -10.17 -6.52
N VAL A 38 2.72 -9.56 -6.86
CA VAL A 38 1.36 -10.05 -6.65
C VAL A 38 0.65 -10.30 -7.99
N SER A 39 1.03 -9.60 -9.07
CA SER A 39 0.46 -9.80 -10.42
C SER A 39 1.51 -10.15 -11.48
N ALA A 40 1.05 -10.78 -12.56
CA ALA A 40 1.92 -11.07 -13.71
C ALA A 40 2.21 -9.79 -14.52
N GLU A 41 1.23 -8.91 -14.64
CA GLU A 41 1.32 -7.64 -15.34
C GLU A 41 2.38 -6.72 -14.74
N ALA A 42 2.57 -6.77 -13.41
CA ALA A 42 3.60 -6.00 -12.73
C ALA A 42 5.03 -6.37 -13.15
N LYS A 43 5.28 -7.58 -13.67
CA LYS A 43 6.63 -7.95 -14.13
C LYS A 43 7.10 -7.10 -15.32
N ILE A 44 6.17 -6.75 -16.22
CA ILE A 44 6.47 -5.90 -17.38
C ILE A 44 6.76 -4.48 -16.92
N GLU A 45 5.93 -3.95 -16.01
CA GLU A 45 6.07 -2.62 -15.44
C GLU A 45 7.36 -2.47 -14.61
N ALA A 46 7.73 -3.52 -13.87
CA ALA A 46 8.96 -3.61 -13.10
C ALA A 46 10.23 -3.57 -13.96
N GLU A 47 10.21 -4.16 -15.16
CA GLU A 47 11.34 -4.06 -16.09
C GLU A 47 11.56 -2.61 -16.55
N SER A 48 10.49 -1.86 -16.82
CA SER A 48 10.59 -0.43 -17.15
C SER A 48 11.20 0.37 -15.99
N LEU A 49 10.72 0.15 -14.77
CA LEU A 49 11.29 0.76 -13.56
C LEU A 49 12.77 0.39 -13.38
N ARG A 50 13.13 -0.89 -13.57
CA ARG A 50 14.50 -1.36 -13.47
C ARG A 50 15.42 -0.64 -14.46
N LEU A 51 15.00 -0.52 -15.72
CA LEU A 51 15.77 0.16 -16.75
C LEU A 51 15.95 1.65 -16.46
N GLU A 52 14.92 2.33 -15.95
CA GLU A 52 15.01 3.72 -15.53
C GLU A 52 16.01 3.90 -14.39
N LEU A 53 15.97 3.04 -13.37
CA LEU A 53 16.91 3.09 -12.25
C LEU A 53 18.35 2.81 -12.72
N ILE A 54 18.55 1.82 -13.60
CA ILE A 54 19.88 1.53 -14.18
C ILE A 54 20.43 2.76 -14.90
N LYS A 55 19.61 3.40 -15.73
CA LYS A 55 20.02 4.60 -16.47
C LYS A 55 20.31 5.77 -15.53
N LEU A 56 19.53 5.92 -14.47
CA LEU A 56 19.66 7.00 -13.50
C LEU A 56 20.97 6.92 -12.71
N TYR A 57 21.40 5.70 -12.37
CA TYR A 57 22.60 5.47 -11.56
C TYR A 57 23.81 4.97 -12.37
N ASP A 58 23.72 4.90 -13.70
CA ASP A 58 24.82 4.41 -14.55
C ASP A 58 26.11 5.18 -14.28
N LYS A 59 27.13 4.48 -13.78
CA LYS A 59 28.47 5.01 -13.46
C LYS A 59 28.46 6.16 -12.45
N GLU A 60 27.38 6.36 -11.70
CA GLU A 60 27.38 7.27 -10.55
C GLU A 60 28.33 6.76 -9.48
N SER A 61 28.93 7.68 -8.74
CA SER A 61 29.73 7.34 -7.57
C SER A 61 28.83 6.78 -6.48
N VAL A 62 29.16 5.62 -5.90
CA VAL A 62 28.37 5.04 -4.81
C VAL A 62 28.29 5.97 -3.58
N PHE A 63 29.22 6.93 -3.44
CA PHE A 63 29.19 7.94 -2.37
C PHE A 63 28.17 9.06 -2.62
N THR A 64 27.67 9.22 -3.85
CA THR A 64 26.71 10.27 -4.22
C THR A 64 25.31 9.76 -4.48
N VAL A 65 25.13 8.45 -4.58
CA VAL A 65 23.83 7.79 -4.76
C VAL A 65 22.88 8.16 -3.62
N LYS A 66 21.65 8.56 -3.95
CA LYS A 66 20.65 9.04 -2.98
C LYS A 66 19.33 8.30 -3.13
N ARG A 67 18.86 7.71 -2.03
CA ARG A 67 17.53 7.09 -1.93
C ARG A 67 16.40 7.97 -2.48
N LYS A 68 16.41 9.27 -2.14
CA LYS A 68 15.40 10.25 -2.58
C LYS A 68 15.27 10.35 -4.11
N THR A 69 16.37 10.17 -4.83
CA THR A 69 16.37 10.18 -6.29
C THR A 69 15.64 8.96 -6.83
N ALA A 70 15.85 7.78 -6.24
CA ALA A 70 15.08 6.57 -6.58
C ALA A 70 13.59 6.72 -6.21
N GLU A 71 13.27 7.26 -5.04
CA GLU A 71 11.87 7.53 -4.63
C GLU A 71 11.13 8.39 -5.65
N SER A 72 11.82 9.35 -6.26
CA SER A 72 11.25 10.20 -7.32
C SER A 72 10.96 9.41 -8.60
N THR A 73 11.77 8.41 -8.94
CA THR A 73 11.49 7.48 -10.04
C THR A 73 10.30 6.58 -9.71
N PHE A 74 10.25 6.01 -8.50
CA PHE A 74 9.14 5.17 -8.03
C PHE A 74 7.79 5.90 -8.04
N ALA A 75 7.77 7.23 -7.85
CA ALA A 75 6.54 8.02 -7.94
C ALA A 75 5.82 7.91 -9.31
N ASN A 76 6.55 7.56 -10.38
CA ASN A 76 5.96 7.31 -11.71
C ASN A 76 5.36 5.90 -11.84
N TYR A 77 5.55 5.05 -10.84
CA TYR A 77 5.15 3.65 -10.81
C TYR A 77 4.30 3.35 -9.57
N PRO A 78 3.01 3.77 -9.58
CA PRO A 78 2.14 3.78 -8.39
C PRO A 78 1.95 2.43 -7.69
N TYR A 79 2.17 1.33 -8.42
CA TYR A 79 2.04 -0.02 -7.89
C TYR A 79 3.27 -0.51 -7.12
N PHE A 80 4.41 0.16 -7.22
CA PHE A 80 5.63 -0.27 -6.55
C PHE A 80 5.98 0.65 -5.40
N ARG A 81 6.23 0.04 -4.25
CA ARG A 81 6.70 0.73 -3.06
C ARG A 81 8.08 0.24 -2.69
N MET A 82 9.04 1.15 -2.70
CA MET A 82 10.41 0.85 -2.28
C MET A 82 10.46 0.61 -0.77
N THR A 83 10.93 -0.58 -0.37
CA THR A 83 11.06 -0.98 1.03
C THR A 83 12.48 -0.80 1.54
N ASP A 84 13.48 -1.10 0.71
CA ASP A 84 14.89 -0.95 1.07
C ASP A 84 15.73 -0.36 -0.06
N PHE A 85 16.81 0.30 0.32
CA PHE A 85 17.76 0.94 -0.59
C PHE A 85 19.15 0.91 0.04
N LYS A 86 20.02 0.03 -0.46
CA LYS A 86 21.35 -0.20 0.12
C LYS A 86 22.44 -0.31 -0.94
N ILE A 87 23.63 0.10 -0.55
CA ILE A 87 24.84 -0.03 -1.36
C ILE A 87 25.61 -1.25 -0.86
N GLU A 88 25.83 -2.22 -1.73
CA GLU A 88 26.74 -3.33 -1.52
C GLU A 88 28.09 -2.95 -2.15
N TYR A 89 29.04 -2.61 -1.29
CA TYR A 89 30.37 -2.22 -1.73
C TYR A 89 31.10 -3.35 -2.47
N PRO A 90 31.94 -3.02 -3.47
CA PRO A 90 32.33 -1.66 -3.83
C PRO A 90 31.38 -0.94 -4.82
N ASN A 91 30.56 -1.65 -5.60
CA ASN A 91 30.01 -1.15 -6.87
C ASN A 91 28.55 -1.55 -7.16
N LYS A 92 27.80 -2.05 -6.17
CA LYS A 92 26.45 -2.58 -6.39
C LYS A 92 25.39 -1.80 -5.62
N LEU A 93 24.31 -1.44 -6.31
CA LEU A 93 23.11 -0.86 -5.71
C LEU A 93 22.02 -1.93 -5.63
N VAL A 94 21.46 -2.14 -4.44
CA VAL A 94 20.34 -3.06 -4.24
C VAL A 94 19.12 -2.26 -3.81
N VAL A 95 18.05 -2.41 -4.56
CA VAL A 95 16.76 -1.80 -4.28
C VAL A 95 15.75 -2.93 -4.04
N GLU A 96 15.12 -2.93 -2.88
CA GLU A 96 14.03 -3.83 -2.58
C GLU A 96 12.71 -3.08 -2.66
N ALA A 97 11.72 -3.69 -3.28
CA ALA A 97 10.39 -3.14 -3.41
C ALA A 97 9.33 -4.21 -3.34
N ILE A 98 8.11 -3.79 -3.09
CA ILE A 98 6.93 -4.65 -3.12
C ILE A 98 5.91 -4.06 -4.08
N GLU A 99 5.16 -4.93 -4.75
CA GLU A 99 3.95 -4.54 -5.46
C GLU A 99 2.82 -4.36 -4.43
N ASP A 100 2.22 -3.17 -4.40
CA ASP A 100 1.02 -2.91 -3.62
C ASP A 100 -0.20 -3.53 -4.34
N ALA A 101 -0.91 -4.40 -3.63
CA ALA A 101 -2.07 -5.10 -4.16
C ALA A 101 -3.28 -4.16 -4.28
N GLU A 102 -4.06 -4.32 -5.34
CA GLU A 102 -5.37 -3.69 -5.46
C GLU A 102 -6.35 -4.34 -4.46
N VAL A 103 -6.98 -3.53 -3.62
CA VAL A 103 -7.91 -4.00 -2.58
C VAL A 103 -9.29 -3.41 -2.77
N PHE A 104 -9.38 -2.10 -3.02
CA PHE A 104 -10.65 -1.38 -3.10
C PHE A 104 -10.91 -0.81 -4.50
N SER A 105 -12.18 -0.68 -4.84
CA SER A 105 -12.64 0.08 -6.00
C SER A 105 -13.71 1.08 -5.59
N VAL A 106 -13.54 2.35 -5.95
CA VAL A 106 -14.50 3.43 -5.66
C VAL A 106 -14.94 4.05 -6.97
N LYS A 107 -16.25 4.06 -7.23
CA LYS A 107 -16.81 4.68 -8.44
C LYS A 107 -16.85 6.19 -8.29
N ASN A 108 -16.33 6.92 -9.27
CA ASN A 108 -16.41 8.37 -9.32
C ASN A 108 -16.70 8.80 -10.77
N GLY A 109 -17.95 9.18 -11.03
CA GLY A 109 -18.43 9.40 -12.40
C GLY A 109 -18.43 8.12 -13.24
N GLU A 110 -17.73 8.15 -14.38
CA GLU A 110 -17.59 7.03 -15.31
C GLU A 110 -16.39 6.13 -15.01
N GLU A 111 -15.52 6.54 -14.08
CA GLU A 111 -14.28 5.84 -13.76
C GLU A 111 -14.31 5.23 -12.36
N TYR A 112 -13.40 4.28 -12.14
CA TYR A 112 -13.12 3.67 -10.86
C TYR A 112 -11.71 4.04 -10.40
N TYR A 113 -11.63 4.56 -9.19
CA TYR A 113 -10.40 4.66 -8.44
C TYR A 113 -10.09 3.31 -7.82
N ILE A 114 -8.92 2.78 -8.12
CA ILE A 114 -8.44 1.50 -7.61
C ILE A 114 -7.39 1.78 -6.54
N LEU A 115 -7.66 1.32 -5.32
CA LEU A 115 -6.87 1.67 -4.16
C LEU A 115 -6.16 0.46 -3.56
N GLY A 116 -4.98 0.70 -3.00
CA GLY A 116 -4.32 -0.22 -2.08
C GLY A 116 -4.98 -0.25 -0.71
N LEU A 117 -4.53 -1.16 0.16
CA LEU A 117 -5.09 -1.35 1.51
C LEU A 117 -5.03 -0.09 2.38
N ASP A 118 -4.04 0.77 2.15
CA ASP A 118 -3.80 1.99 2.93
C ASP A 118 -4.49 3.23 2.35
N GLY A 119 -5.28 3.08 1.29
CA GLY A 119 -5.95 4.16 0.57
C GLY A 119 -5.13 4.82 -0.52
N THR A 120 -3.93 4.32 -0.85
CA THR A 120 -3.14 4.83 -1.98
C THR A 120 -3.84 4.57 -3.30
N VAL A 121 -3.98 5.59 -4.15
CA VAL A 121 -4.54 5.47 -5.50
C VAL A 121 -3.51 4.78 -6.40
N LEU A 122 -3.77 3.54 -6.79
CA LEU A 122 -2.89 2.77 -7.66
C LEU A 122 -3.22 3.02 -9.13
N SER A 123 -4.51 3.11 -9.45
CA SER A 123 -4.98 3.37 -10.82
C SER A 123 -6.33 4.07 -10.83
N VAL A 124 -6.63 4.70 -11.97
CA VAL A 124 -7.96 5.21 -12.33
C VAL A 124 -8.27 4.62 -13.70
N ARG A 125 -9.39 3.90 -13.82
CA ARG A 125 -9.78 3.17 -15.04
C ARG A 125 -11.29 2.93 -15.11
N GLY A 126 -11.81 2.60 -16.30
CA GLY A 126 -13.24 2.37 -16.53
C GLY A 126 -13.81 1.05 -15.97
N THR A 127 -12.99 0.16 -15.40
CA THR A 127 -13.45 -1.13 -14.86
C THR A 127 -12.95 -1.36 -13.42
N PRO A 128 -13.78 -1.95 -12.53
CA PRO A 128 -13.39 -2.22 -11.13
C PRO A 128 -12.59 -3.52 -10.96
N GLU A 129 -12.49 -4.34 -12.01
CA GLU A 129 -11.85 -5.67 -11.99
C GLU A 129 -10.40 -5.58 -11.55
N ASN A 130 -9.99 -6.46 -10.65
CA ASN A 130 -8.63 -6.51 -10.13
C ASN A 130 -7.63 -6.97 -11.20
N ARG A 131 -6.47 -6.32 -11.28
CA ARG A 131 -5.47 -6.65 -12.30
C ARG A 131 -4.92 -8.08 -12.17
N SER A 132 -4.79 -8.62 -10.95
CA SER A 132 -4.11 -9.91 -10.73
C SER A 132 -4.96 -11.14 -11.06
N ASP A 133 -6.27 -11.09 -10.78
CA ASP A 133 -7.18 -12.24 -10.89
C ASP A 133 -8.45 -11.96 -11.68
N LYS A 134 -8.64 -10.74 -12.19
CA LYS A 134 -9.82 -10.25 -12.91
C LYS A 134 -11.13 -10.33 -12.13
N LYS A 135 -11.09 -10.61 -10.82
CA LYS A 135 -12.26 -10.60 -9.94
C LYS A 135 -12.49 -9.19 -9.38
N ALA A 136 -13.66 -8.95 -8.78
CA ALA A 136 -13.94 -7.67 -8.15
C ALA A 136 -12.95 -7.35 -7.02
N ASN A 137 -12.65 -6.06 -6.88
CA ASN A 137 -12.12 -5.48 -5.64
C ASN A 137 -13.25 -5.28 -4.62
N VAL A 138 -12.92 -4.97 -3.37
CA VAL A 138 -13.93 -4.59 -2.38
C VAL A 138 -14.53 -3.24 -2.81
N ALA A 139 -15.81 -3.23 -3.14
CA ALA A 139 -16.48 -2.03 -3.63
C ALA A 139 -16.73 -1.05 -2.47
N ILE A 140 -16.35 0.21 -2.64
CA ILE A 140 -16.67 1.27 -1.68
C ILE A 140 -17.79 2.13 -2.26
N THR A 141 -18.90 2.25 -1.54
CA THR A 141 -20.08 3.03 -1.93
C THR A 141 -20.48 4.01 -0.84
N GLY A 142 -21.32 5.00 -1.20
CA GLY A 142 -21.74 6.06 -0.28
C GLY A 142 -20.64 7.06 0.10
N MET A 143 -19.44 6.96 -0.50
CA MET A 143 -18.29 7.80 -0.20
C MET A 143 -17.74 8.42 -1.48
N GLU A 144 -17.51 9.73 -1.45
CA GLU A 144 -16.80 10.44 -2.52
C GLU A 144 -15.30 10.51 -2.20
N ILE A 145 -14.48 10.30 -3.23
CA ILE A 145 -13.03 10.41 -3.12
C ILE A 145 -12.44 11.17 -4.30
N SER A 146 -11.29 11.79 -4.07
CA SER A 146 -10.42 12.34 -5.09
C SER A 146 -8.97 11.93 -4.80
N GLY A 147 -8.07 12.04 -5.77
CA GLY A 147 -6.66 11.75 -5.53
C GLY A 147 -5.86 11.61 -6.80
N VAL A 148 -4.54 11.62 -6.65
CA VAL A 148 -3.59 11.42 -7.74
C VAL A 148 -2.93 10.05 -7.55
N LYS A 149 -2.61 9.37 -8.65
CA LYS A 149 -1.92 8.08 -8.62
C LYS A 149 -0.62 8.16 -7.79
N GLY A 150 -0.36 7.14 -6.99
CA GLY A 150 0.80 7.07 -6.09
C GLY A 150 0.64 7.87 -4.79
N GLN A 151 -0.50 8.54 -4.58
CA GLN A 151 -0.80 9.28 -3.35
C GLN A 151 -2.03 8.69 -2.65
N ARG A 152 -2.15 8.95 -1.35
CA ARG A 152 -3.36 8.61 -0.59
C ARG A 152 -4.56 9.38 -1.11
N CYS A 153 -5.70 8.70 -1.20
CA CYS A 153 -6.96 9.33 -1.56
C CYS A 153 -7.37 10.39 -0.53
N ILE A 154 -8.07 11.41 -1.03
CA ILE A 154 -8.69 12.48 -0.27
C ILE A 154 -10.18 12.16 -0.16
N GLY A 155 -10.64 11.96 1.07
CA GLY A 155 -12.06 11.77 1.40
C GLY A 155 -12.19 11.50 2.89
N GLU A 156 -12.98 12.29 3.61
CA GLU A 156 -13.03 12.20 5.08
C GLU A 156 -13.58 10.85 5.56
N LYS A 157 -14.61 10.34 4.87
CA LYS A 157 -15.32 9.11 5.25
C LYS A 157 -14.47 7.87 4.98
N ILE A 158 -13.88 7.76 3.79
CA ILE A 158 -12.96 6.65 3.48
C ILE A 158 -11.75 6.67 4.42
N ASN A 159 -11.16 7.83 4.68
CA ASN A 159 -10.03 7.95 5.58
C ASN A 159 -10.40 7.62 7.04
N GLY A 160 -11.69 7.69 7.39
CA GLY A 160 -12.20 7.29 8.70
C GLY A 160 -12.29 5.77 8.91
N ILE A 161 -12.52 5.00 7.85
CA ILE A 161 -12.72 3.54 7.94
C ILE A 161 -11.46 2.74 7.55
N LEU A 162 -10.56 3.30 6.74
CA LEU A 162 -9.33 2.62 6.28
C LEU A 162 -8.47 2.00 7.40
N PRO A 163 -8.25 2.65 8.56
CA PRO A 163 -7.49 2.02 9.65
C PRO A 163 -8.13 0.72 10.13
N LEU A 164 -9.46 0.68 10.28
CA LEU A 164 -10.18 -0.53 10.68
C LEU A 164 -10.11 -1.62 9.62
N LEU A 165 -10.26 -1.26 8.34
CA LEU A 165 -10.16 -2.23 7.23
C LEU A 165 -8.76 -2.82 7.12
N LYS A 166 -7.72 -2.03 7.44
CA LYS A 166 -6.34 -2.51 7.50
C LYS A 166 -6.16 -3.56 8.59
N GLU A 167 -6.64 -3.30 9.80
CA GLU A 167 -6.55 -4.28 10.90
C GLU A 167 -7.40 -5.52 10.63
N LEU A 168 -8.62 -5.36 10.09
CA LEU A 168 -9.44 -6.48 9.66
C LEU A 168 -8.75 -7.32 8.58
N SER A 169 -8.00 -6.70 7.66
CA SER A 169 -7.24 -7.44 6.65
C SER A 169 -6.18 -8.35 7.27
N VAL A 170 -5.62 -8.00 8.44
CA VAL A 170 -4.70 -8.87 9.18
C VAL A 170 -5.47 -10.05 9.78
N CYS A 171 -6.58 -9.77 10.46
CA CYS A 171 -7.40 -10.82 11.08
C CYS A 171 -8.02 -11.81 10.07
N PHE A 172 -8.30 -11.35 8.86
CA PHE A 172 -8.95 -12.12 7.79
C PHE A 172 -7.98 -12.76 6.80
N ASP A 173 -6.67 -12.61 6.99
CA ASP A 173 -5.63 -13.04 6.04
C ASP A 173 -5.91 -12.54 4.61
N GLY A 174 -6.22 -11.24 4.52
CA GLY A 174 -6.60 -10.57 3.28
C GLY A 174 -8.08 -10.18 3.24
N LEU A 175 -8.33 -8.88 3.12
CA LEU A 175 -9.68 -8.32 3.15
C LEU A 175 -10.57 -8.82 2.00
N ARG A 176 -10.02 -8.92 0.78
CA ARG A 176 -10.73 -9.44 -0.41
C ARG A 176 -11.16 -10.89 -0.28
N SER A 177 -10.60 -11.65 0.66
CA SER A 177 -11.01 -13.04 0.91
C SER A 177 -12.38 -13.10 1.54
N ASN A 178 -12.74 -12.12 2.38
CA ASN A 178 -13.93 -12.16 3.24
C ASN A 178 -14.95 -11.05 2.95
N LEU A 179 -14.54 -9.88 2.43
CA LEU A 179 -15.44 -8.77 2.13
C LEU A 179 -15.75 -8.63 0.64
N VAL A 180 -16.96 -8.13 0.37
CA VAL A 180 -17.49 -7.80 -0.96
C VAL A 180 -17.55 -6.29 -1.15
N SER A 181 -18.13 -5.57 -0.18
CA SER A 181 -18.29 -4.12 -0.26
C SER A 181 -18.30 -3.46 1.12
N VAL A 182 -18.08 -2.15 1.12
CA VAL A 182 -18.25 -1.25 2.27
C VAL A 182 -19.12 -0.10 1.81
N ASP A 183 -20.27 0.06 2.45
CA ASP A 183 -21.18 1.17 2.21
C ASP A 183 -21.14 2.16 3.38
N TYR A 184 -21.20 3.45 3.06
CA TYR A 184 -21.35 4.51 4.06
C TYR A 184 -22.75 5.08 4.01
N GLN A 185 -23.36 5.22 5.19
CA GLN A 185 -24.66 5.85 5.34
C GLN A 185 -24.77 6.71 6.60
N LEU A 186 -25.68 7.68 6.53
CA LEU A 186 -26.10 8.53 7.66
C LEU A 186 -27.47 8.09 8.15
N LEU A 187 -27.51 7.35 9.26
CA LEU A 187 -28.76 6.95 9.89
C LEU A 187 -29.40 8.14 10.60
N GLY A 188 -30.66 8.42 10.28
CA GLY A 188 -31.37 9.59 10.81
C GLY A 188 -30.66 10.92 10.50
N GLY A 189 -29.85 10.96 9.44
CA GLY A 189 -29.10 12.14 9.00
C GLY A 189 -27.93 12.54 9.90
N THR A 190 -27.64 11.80 10.98
CA THR A 190 -26.68 12.23 12.02
C THR A 190 -25.73 11.13 12.46
N ILE A 191 -26.14 9.87 12.41
CA ILE A 191 -25.32 8.76 12.89
C ILE A 191 -24.57 8.16 11.70
N GLU A 192 -23.26 8.36 11.68
CA GLU A 192 -22.37 7.73 10.71
C GLU A 192 -22.29 6.21 10.95
N GLN A 193 -22.56 5.44 9.91
CA GLN A 193 -22.42 3.99 9.93
C GLN A 193 -21.75 3.49 8.65
N TYR A 194 -20.85 2.53 8.82
CA TYR A 194 -20.22 1.77 7.74
C TYR A 194 -20.75 0.34 7.76
N ASP A 195 -21.33 -0.10 6.66
CA ASP A 195 -21.84 -1.46 6.50
C ASP A 195 -20.86 -2.24 5.62
N LEU A 196 -20.18 -3.22 6.22
CA LEU A 196 -19.22 -4.08 5.54
C LEU A 196 -19.94 -5.38 5.20
N PHE A 197 -20.12 -5.64 3.91
CA PHE A 197 -20.80 -6.81 3.40
C PHE A 197 -19.78 -7.93 3.20
N THR A 198 -19.97 -9.05 3.90
CA THR A 198 -19.13 -10.23 3.76
C THR A 198 -19.56 -11.09 2.57
N LYS A 199 -18.69 -11.99 2.11
CA LYS A 199 -19.03 -12.92 1.01
C LYS A 199 -20.06 -13.97 1.41
N GLU A 200 -20.13 -14.32 2.68
CA GLU A 200 -20.99 -15.38 3.17
C GLU A 200 -22.42 -14.89 3.42
N GLY A 201 -22.61 -13.59 3.73
CA GLY A 201 -23.93 -12.97 3.87
C GLY A 201 -24.13 -12.16 5.16
N VAL A 202 -23.19 -12.23 6.11
CA VAL A 202 -23.20 -11.37 7.31
C VAL A 202 -22.86 -9.93 6.94
N VAL A 203 -23.60 -8.98 7.52
CA VAL A 203 -23.29 -7.54 7.43
C VAL A 203 -22.67 -7.06 8.74
N ILE A 204 -21.47 -6.50 8.69
CA ILE A 204 -20.82 -5.90 9.86
C ILE A 204 -21.11 -4.40 9.84
N ARG A 205 -21.88 -3.91 10.82
CA ARG A 205 -22.30 -2.52 10.94
C ARG A 205 -21.43 -1.81 11.96
N VAL A 206 -20.59 -0.90 11.50
CA VAL A 206 -19.60 -0.21 12.33
C VAL A 206 -19.97 1.25 12.51
N ARG A 207 -20.03 1.68 13.78
CA ARG A 207 -20.11 3.09 14.18
C ARG A 207 -18.82 3.53 14.85
N GLN A 208 -18.54 4.85 14.78
CA GLN A 208 -17.32 5.46 15.32
C GLN A 208 -16.05 4.69 14.92
N ALA A 209 -15.90 4.42 13.61
CA ALA A 209 -14.84 3.53 13.10
C ALA A 209 -13.41 3.95 13.48
N LYS A 210 -13.20 5.23 13.80
CA LYS A 210 -11.90 5.80 14.21
C LYS A 210 -11.51 5.46 15.65
N GLU A 211 -12.45 5.00 16.48
CA GLU A 211 -12.23 4.69 17.89
C GLU A 211 -11.99 3.19 18.10
N PHE A 212 -11.03 2.85 18.98
CA PHE A 212 -10.70 1.47 19.37
C PHE A 212 -10.51 0.53 18.18
N VAL A 213 -9.78 1.00 17.15
CA VAL A 213 -9.63 0.34 15.84
C VAL A 213 -9.18 -1.13 15.97
N GLU A 214 -8.08 -1.38 16.69
CA GLU A 214 -7.50 -2.72 16.87
C GLU A 214 -8.50 -3.63 17.63
N GLU A 215 -9.03 -3.16 18.76
CA GLU A 215 -9.99 -3.92 19.58
C GLU A 215 -11.26 -4.26 18.79
N LYS A 216 -11.77 -3.32 17.97
CA LYS A 216 -12.92 -3.56 17.09
C LYS A 216 -12.61 -4.62 16.05
N ALA A 217 -11.48 -4.52 15.35
CA ALA A 217 -11.09 -5.50 14.34
C ALA A 217 -10.99 -6.91 14.93
N GLU A 218 -10.31 -7.06 16.08
CA GLU A 218 -10.18 -8.33 16.77
C GLU A 218 -11.55 -8.89 17.19
N LYS A 219 -12.40 -8.08 17.81
CA LYS A 219 -13.73 -8.54 18.25
C LYS A 219 -14.65 -8.89 17.09
N ILE A 220 -14.64 -8.11 16.01
CA ILE A 220 -15.36 -8.42 14.77
C ILE A 220 -14.90 -9.78 14.24
N ALA A 221 -13.59 -9.96 14.09
CA ALA A 221 -13.03 -11.19 13.53
C ALA A 221 -13.33 -12.40 14.41
N ASN A 222 -13.17 -12.27 15.73
CA ASN A 222 -13.48 -13.33 16.68
C ASN A 222 -14.95 -13.76 16.59
N VAL A 223 -15.88 -12.81 16.53
CA VAL A 223 -17.32 -13.12 16.38
C VAL A 223 -17.56 -13.78 15.03
N TYR A 224 -17.18 -13.14 13.94
CA TYR A 224 -17.44 -13.62 12.57
C TYR A 224 -16.85 -15.00 12.32
N LEU A 225 -15.59 -15.24 12.70
CA LEU A 225 -14.92 -16.52 12.49
C LEU A 225 -15.46 -17.63 13.40
N SER A 226 -16.08 -17.28 14.54
CA SER A 226 -16.73 -18.25 15.43
C SER A 226 -18.13 -18.67 15.01
N LEU A 227 -18.75 -17.96 14.06
CA LEU A 227 -20.09 -18.28 13.54
C LEU A 227 -20.08 -19.63 12.84
N LYS A 228 -21.15 -20.40 13.02
CA LYS A 228 -21.41 -21.63 12.26
C LYS A 228 -21.79 -21.31 10.81
N ASP A 229 -21.72 -22.31 9.95
CA ASP A 229 -22.01 -22.17 8.53
C ASP A 229 -23.40 -21.54 8.27
N ASP A 230 -24.43 -21.94 9.01
CA ASP A 230 -25.79 -21.40 8.87
C ASP A 230 -25.94 -19.95 9.38
N GLU A 231 -25.16 -19.59 10.38
CA GLU A 231 -25.08 -18.23 10.93
C GLU A 231 -24.29 -17.27 10.04
N ARG A 232 -23.39 -17.80 9.20
CA ARG A 232 -22.61 -17.00 8.23
C ARG A 232 -23.41 -16.59 7.00
N LEU A 233 -24.51 -17.29 6.72
CA LEU A 233 -25.35 -17.02 5.55
C LEU A 233 -26.22 -15.76 5.69
N LYS A 234 -26.39 -15.24 6.91
CA LYS A 234 -27.29 -14.11 7.19
C LYS A 234 -27.00 -13.48 8.56
N GLY A 235 -27.65 -12.35 8.82
CA GLY A 235 -27.57 -11.66 10.09
C GLY A 235 -26.57 -10.52 10.10
N SER A 236 -26.34 -9.95 11.26
CA SER A 236 -25.54 -8.72 11.36
C SER A 236 -24.72 -8.65 12.62
N ILE A 237 -23.49 -8.16 12.50
CA ILE A 237 -22.60 -7.87 13.62
C ILE A 237 -22.59 -6.36 13.83
N TYR A 238 -23.12 -5.89 14.95
CA TYR A 238 -23.06 -4.48 15.32
C TYR A 238 -21.84 -4.18 16.14
N VAL A 239 -21.17 -3.09 15.80
CA VAL A 239 -19.93 -2.64 16.43
C VAL A 239 -20.05 -1.15 16.72
N ALA A 240 -19.94 -0.78 17.99
CA ALA A 240 -19.98 0.62 18.41
C ALA A 240 -19.05 0.85 19.61
N SER A 241 -18.68 2.11 19.81
CA SER A 241 -17.95 2.57 21.00
C SER A 241 -18.88 3.35 21.91
N GLY A 242 -18.83 3.06 23.21
CA GLY A 242 -19.56 3.83 24.22
C GLY A 242 -18.91 3.67 25.59
N ASP A 243 -18.90 4.74 26.38
CA ASP A 243 -18.37 4.73 27.76
C ASP A 243 -16.94 4.15 27.90
N GLY A 244 -16.10 4.43 26.90
CA GLY A 244 -14.71 3.94 26.86
C GLY A 244 -14.55 2.44 26.58
N LYS A 245 -15.59 1.77 26.06
CA LYS A 245 -15.58 0.34 25.74
C LYS A 245 -16.09 0.06 24.33
N THR A 246 -15.56 -1.00 23.73
CA THR A 246 -16.06 -1.54 22.46
C THR A 246 -17.15 -2.58 22.70
N THR A 247 -18.33 -2.35 22.15
CA THR A 247 -19.46 -3.28 22.16
C THR A 247 -19.58 -3.96 20.80
N VAL A 248 -19.63 -5.30 20.81
CA VAL A 248 -19.90 -6.12 19.62
C VAL A 248 -21.02 -7.11 19.91
N VAL A 249 -22.05 -7.12 19.06
CA VAL A 249 -23.22 -7.99 19.22
C VAL A 249 -23.61 -8.58 17.87
N TYR A 250 -23.83 -9.88 17.82
CA TYR A 250 -24.35 -10.59 16.65
C TYR A 250 -25.86 -10.77 16.73
N TYR A 251 -26.56 -10.48 15.64
CA TYR A 251 -28.01 -10.64 15.48
C TYR A 251 -28.28 -11.61 14.32
N PRO A 252 -28.64 -12.88 14.61
CA PRO A 252 -28.76 -13.94 13.60
C PRO A 252 -29.96 -13.80 12.65
N ASN A 253 -30.98 -13.02 13.03
CA ASN A 253 -32.26 -12.97 12.32
C ASN A 253 -32.57 -11.59 11.73
N GLU A 254 -31.60 -10.69 11.69
CA GLU A 254 -31.80 -9.42 11.01
C GLU A 254 -31.57 -9.60 9.51
N ILE A 255 -32.63 -9.36 8.74
CA ILE A 255 -32.60 -9.43 7.28
C ILE A 255 -32.06 -8.09 6.79
N SER A 256 -30.87 -8.10 6.18
CA SER A 256 -30.40 -6.97 5.39
C SER A 256 -31.20 -6.93 4.08
N PHE A 257 -31.94 -5.84 3.87
CA PHE A 257 -32.50 -5.54 2.55
C PHE A 257 -31.36 -5.02 1.67
N GLU A 258 -31.06 -5.73 0.59
CA GLU A 258 -30.29 -5.19 -0.55
C GLU A 258 -31.07 -4.10 -1.27
#